data_AF-A0A8T8M2T8-F1
#
_entry.id   AF-A0A8T8M2T8-F1
#
_cell.length_a   1.000
_cell.length_b   1.000
_cell.length_c   1.000
_cell.angle_alpha   90.00
_cell.angle_beta   90.00
_cell.angle_gamma   90.00
#
_symmetry.space_group_name_H-M   'P 1'
#
loop_
_entity.id
_entity.type
_entity.pdbx_description
1 polymer ?
#
loop_
_entity_poly.entity_id
_entity_poly.type
_entity_poly.pdbx_seq_one_letter_code
_entity_poly.pdbx_strand_id
1 'polypeptide(L)'
;MENQNTPMQNVFSQSTFDRMCEQAKLFYEATIEKPQLVNAKGAIIEFIVKGSQPAADKYHQLLSAGYTPLPVQSPLESFHLVGTAGGVVLIQIHVIKPAEQQAAELSDIFAGMKAQYLKDLEEAQVQEIERQVDLALAAAARADEAKMLAAQEALADKVRAEMQVSREKLRAQLIQKGKLNQNGEAA
;
A
#
# COMPACT_ATOMS: atom_id res chain seq x y z
N MET A 1 -10.67 -4.53 -31.09
CA MET A 1 -10.10 -4.83 -29.77
C MET A 1 -9.82 -3.49 -29.13
N GLU A 2 -10.74 -3.02 -28.28
CA GLU A 2 -10.54 -1.79 -27.53
C GLU A 2 -9.40 -2.03 -26.54
N ASN A 3 -8.37 -1.18 -26.60
CA ASN A 3 -7.38 -1.06 -25.53
C ASN A 3 -8.15 -0.63 -24.28
N GLN A 4 -8.56 -1.60 -23.47
CA GLN A 4 -8.91 -1.36 -22.08
C GLN A 4 -7.62 -0.96 -21.37
N ASN A 5 -7.27 0.32 -21.48
CA ASN A 5 -6.30 0.94 -20.59
C ASN A 5 -6.88 0.79 -19.18
N THR A 6 -6.48 -0.25 -18.46
CA THR A 6 -6.79 -0.42 -17.06
C THR A 6 -6.28 0.85 -16.37
N PRO A 7 -7.14 1.65 -15.72
CA PRO A 7 -6.70 2.89 -15.10
C PRO A 7 -5.63 2.55 -14.07
N MET A 8 -4.45 3.17 -14.16
CA MET A 8 -3.42 3.03 -13.14
C MET A 8 -3.98 3.56 -11.82
N GLN A 9 -4.31 2.65 -10.91
CA GLN A 9 -4.90 2.99 -9.61
C GLN A 9 -3.85 3.52 -8.60
N ASN A 10 -2.57 3.20 -8.83
CA ASN A 10 -1.47 3.51 -7.90
C ASN A 10 -0.60 4.64 -8.44
N VAL A 11 -1.15 5.85 -8.51
CA VAL A 11 -0.43 7.05 -8.95
C VAL A 11 -0.27 8.02 -7.78
N PHE A 12 0.84 8.76 -7.78
CA PHE A 12 1.09 9.79 -6.78
C PHE A 12 -0.03 10.84 -6.75
N SER A 13 -0.58 11.05 -5.56
CA SER A 13 -1.58 12.09 -5.29
C SER A 13 -0.99 13.18 -4.41
N GLN A 14 -0.92 14.40 -4.95
CA GLN A 14 -0.43 15.55 -4.19
C GLN A 14 -1.30 15.84 -2.97
N SER A 15 -2.63 15.76 -3.09
CA SER A 15 -3.54 16.00 -1.97
C SER A 15 -3.40 14.96 -0.84
N THR A 16 -3.09 13.71 -1.20
CA THR A 16 -2.79 12.67 -0.21
C THR A 16 -1.48 12.97 0.50
N PHE A 17 -0.44 13.34 -0.26
CA PHE A 17 0.86 13.71 0.29
C PHE A 17 0.78 14.94 1.20
N ASP A 18 0.04 15.98 0.82
CA ASP A 18 -0.17 17.18 1.62
C ASP A 18 -0.83 16.84 2.95
N ARG A 19 -1.87 15.99 2.93
CA ARG A 19 -2.54 15.52 4.16
C ARG A 19 -1.59 14.74 5.07
N MET A 20 -0.71 13.91 4.49
CA MET A 20 0.31 13.18 5.24
C MET A 20 1.31 14.15 5.90
N CYS A 21 1.75 15.19 5.18
CA CYS A 21 2.64 16.22 5.72
C CYS A 21 1.99 16.99 6.87
N GLU A 22 0.71 17.37 6.73
CA GLU A 22 -0.03 18.04 7.81
C GLU A 22 -0.15 17.16 9.07
N GLN A 23 -0.43 15.86 8.90
CA GLN A 23 -0.47 14.93 10.03
C GLN A 23 0.90 14.79 10.70
N ALA A 24 1.97 14.68 9.92
CA ALA A 24 3.32 14.58 10.45
C ALA A 24 3.75 15.86 11.17
N LYS A 25 3.36 17.03 10.66
CA LYS A 25 3.57 18.32 11.32
C LYS A 25 2.88 18.38 12.67
N LEU A 26 1.59 18.01 12.73
CA LEU A 26 0.84 17.97 14.00
C LEU A 26 1.50 17.03 15.02
N PHE A 27 1.97 15.87 14.57
CA PHE A 27 2.68 14.93 15.44
C PHE A 27 4.02 15.49 15.93
N TYR A 28 4.81 16.10 15.03
CA TYR A 28 6.07 16.74 15.36
C TYR A 28 5.89 17.87 16.38
N GLU A 29 4.88 18.73 16.18
CA GLU A 29 4.54 19.84 17.07
C GLU A 29 4.12 19.36 18.47
N ALA A 30 3.47 18.20 18.56
CA ALA A 30 3.07 17.58 19.83
C ALA A 30 4.16 16.76 20.51
N THR A 31 5.30 16.51 19.84
CA THR A 31 6.35 15.62 20.34
C THR A 31 7.38 16.37 21.17
N ILE A 32 7.70 15.81 22.34
CA ILE A 32 8.84 16.23 23.17
C ILE A 32 10.06 15.39 22.79
N GLU A 33 11.06 16.04 22.23
CA GLU A 33 12.38 15.48 22.04
C GLU A 33 13.09 15.36 23.39
N LYS A 34 13.36 14.11 23.77
CA LYS A 34 14.16 13.79 24.95
C LYS A 34 15.57 13.45 24.47
N PRO A 35 16.63 14.10 24.97
CA PRO A 35 18.02 13.85 24.54
C PRO A 35 18.46 12.39 24.68
N GLN A 36 17.78 11.62 25.53
CA GLN A 36 18.04 10.20 25.78
C GLN A 36 17.43 9.29 24.69
N LEU A 37 16.45 9.78 23.93
CA LEU A 37 15.78 9.07 22.84
C LEU A 37 16.43 9.49 21.52
N VAL A 38 17.31 8.64 21.01
CA VAL A 38 18.26 8.96 19.93
C VAL A 38 17.62 9.37 18.59
N ASN A 39 16.30 9.19 18.39
CA ASN A 39 15.66 9.44 17.09
C ASN A 39 14.30 10.17 17.16
N ALA A 40 13.86 10.64 18.33
CA ALA A 40 12.55 11.30 18.44
C ALA A 40 12.68 12.81 18.19
N LYS A 41 12.59 13.23 16.92
CA LYS A 41 12.52 14.66 16.57
C LYS A 41 11.18 15.25 17.00
N GLY A 42 11.21 16.36 17.73
CA GLY A 42 10.01 17.07 18.16
C GLY A 42 10.22 18.57 18.21
N ALA A 43 9.13 19.33 18.12
CA ALA A 43 9.18 20.79 18.22
C ALA A 43 9.58 21.28 19.63
N ILE A 44 9.27 20.49 20.65
CA ILE A 44 9.62 20.75 22.05
C ILE A 44 10.86 19.94 22.38
N ILE A 45 11.82 20.52 23.11
CA ILE A 45 12.99 19.80 23.61
C ILE A 45 13.07 19.87 25.13
N GLU A 46 13.44 18.76 25.74
CA GLU A 46 13.62 18.61 27.18
C GLU A 46 15.10 18.69 27.57
N PHE A 47 15.42 19.44 28.63
CA PHE A 47 16.72 19.41 29.29
C PHE A 47 16.57 19.12 30.78
N ILE A 48 17.46 18.29 31.35
CA ILE A 48 17.52 18.04 32.79
C ILE A 48 18.81 18.65 33.33
N VAL A 49 18.68 19.61 34.23
CA VAL A 49 19.81 20.36 34.80
C VAL A 49 19.83 20.21 36.33
N LYS A 50 21.01 20.02 36.92
CA LYS A 50 21.19 19.90 38.37
C LYS A 50 21.44 21.28 39.00
N GLY A 51 20.59 21.67 39.94
CA GLY A 51 20.68 22.94 40.67
C GLY A 51 20.01 24.13 39.97
N SER A 52 19.58 25.11 40.76
CA SER A 52 18.83 26.28 40.30
C SER A 52 19.65 27.26 39.46
N GLN A 53 20.86 27.61 39.90
CA GLN A 53 21.71 28.55 39.16
C GLN A 53 22.07 28.03 37.76
N PRO A 54 22.57 26.79 37.58
CA PRO A 54 22.87 26.28 36.24
C PRO A 54 21.64 26.15 35.34
N ALA A 55 20.46 25.86 35.92
CA ALA A 55 19.21 25.79 35.16
C ALA A 55 18.79 27.17 34.64
N ALA A 56 18.91 28.22 35.46
CA ALA A 56 18.65 29.59 35.04
C ALA A 56 19.62 30.03 33.93
N ASP A 57 20.92 29.76 34.10
CA ASP A 57 21.94 30.09 33.10
C ASP A 57 21.67 29.37 31.77
N LYS A 58 21.35 28.06 31.82
CA LYS A 58 20.98 27.27 30.63
C LYS A 58 19.75 27.82 29.94
N TYR A 59 18.72 28.18 30.69
CA TYR A 59 17.50 28.76 30.13
C TYR A 59 17.77 30.09 29.42
N HIS A 60 18.55 30.99 30.03
CA HIS A 60 18.95 32.24 29.39
C HIS A 60 19.75 32.02 28.10
N GLN A 61 20.64 31.02 28.08
CA GLN A 61 21.36 30.62 26.86
C GLN A 61 20.40 30.14 25.76
N LEU A 62 19.41 29.31 26.11
CA LEU A 62 18.42 28.80 25.16
C LEU A 62 17.59 29.94 24.56
N LEU A 63 17.10 30.87 25.39
CA LEU A 63 16.37 32.03 24.89
C LEU A 63 17.24 32.90 23.96
N SER A 64 18.51 33.09 24.29
CA SER A 64 19.46 33.84 23.46
C SER A 64 19.74 33.15 22.11
N ALA A 65 19.62 31.82 22.08
CA ALA A 65 19.75 31.01 20.86
C ALA A 65 18.44 30.92 20.04
N GLY A 66 17.38 31.64 20.44
CA GLY A 66 16.12 31.70 19.70
C GLY A 66 15.10 30.62 20.05
N TYR A 67 15.34 29.83 21.10
CA TYR A 67 14.32 28.95 21.66
C TYR A 67 13.25 29.79 22.36
N THR A 68 12.00 29.34 22.31
CA THR A 68 10.90 30.06 22.96
C THR A 68 10.31 29.26 24.12
N PRO A 69 9.78 29.94 25.15
CA PRO A 69 9.01 29.28 26.20
C PRO A 69 7.79 28.56 25.62
N LEU A 70 7.25 27.58 26.35
CA LEU A 70 5.97 26.98 25.99
C LEU A 70 4.84 28.03 26.11
N PRO A 71 3.81 27.97 25.24
CA PRO A 71 2.66 28.85 25.35
C PRO A 71 1.93 28.59 26.68
N VAL A 72 1.25 29.62 27.19
CA VAL A 72 0.54 29.58 28.48
C VAL A 72 -0.52 28.46 28.53
N GLN A 73 -1.10 28.11 27.38
CA GLN A 73 -2.11 27.06 27.25
C GLN A 73 -1.52 25.65 27.14
N SER A 74 -0.19 25.53 27.13
CA SER A 74 0.47 24.22 27.08
C SER A 74 0.10 23.41 28.32
N PRO A 75 -0.26 22.12 28.16
CA PRO A 75 -0.44 21.22 29.31
C PRO A 75 0.89 20.87 29.99
N LEU A 76 2.03 21.26 29.40
CA LEU A 76 3.37 21.05 29.93
C LEU A 76 3.89 22.32 30.61
N GLU A 77 4.50 22.14 31.77
CA GLU A 77 5.22 23.21 32.45
C GLU A 77 6.58 23.47 31.79
N SER A 78 6.94 24.74 31.59
CA SER A 78 8.26 25.11 31.07
C SER A 78 9.39 24.74 32.05
N PHE A 79 9.07 24.67 33.35
CA PHE A 79 9.99 24.23 34.39
C PHE A 79 9.30 23.23 35.30
N HIS A 80 9.91 22.08 35.51
CA HIS A 80 9.44 21.10 36.46
C HIS A 80 10.56 20.72 37.44
N LEU A 81 10.29 20.81 38.73
CA LEU A 81 11.21 20.41 39.79
C LEU A 81 11.11 18.91 40.02
N VAL A 82 12.19 18.19 39.75
CA VAL A 82 12.31 16.75 40.01
C VAL A 82 13.14 16.58 41.28
N GLY A 83 12.45 16.29 42.38
CA GLY A 83 13.09 15.94 43.64
C GLY A 83 13.72 14.56 43.57
N THR A 84 14.98 14.42 43.98
CA THR A 84 15.65 13.12 44.06
C THR A 84 15.94 12.72 45.51
N ALA A 85 15.97 11.41 45.78
CA ALA A 85 16.36 10.89 47.07
C ALA A 85 17.80 11.33 47.40
N GLY A 86 17.97 12.11 48.46
CA GLY A 86 19.27 12.68 48.86
C GLY A 86 19.40 14.21 48.74
N GLY A 87 18.32 14.94 48.46
CA GLY A 87 18.32 16.41 48.51
C GLY A 87 18.90 17.11 47.28
N VAL A 88 19.20 16.35 46.20
CA VAL A 88 19.59 16.94 44.92
C VAL A 88 18.35 17.39 44.16
N VAL A 89 18.31 18.68 43.82
CA VAL A 89 17.27 19.28 42.98
C VAL A 89 17.67 19.17 41.51
N LEU A 90 16.86 18.43 40.73
CA LEU A 90 16.93 18.44 39.28
C LEU A 90 15.81 19.33 38.74
N ILE A 91 16.10 20.13 37.72
CA ILE A 91 15.14 21.00 37.05
C ILE A 91 15.03 20.53 35.60
N GLN A 92 13.83 20.11 35.23
CA GLN A 92 13.44 19.86 33.85
C GLN A 92 13.04 21.19 33.21
N ILE A 93 13.56 21.44 32.01
CA ILE A 93 13.29 22.62 31.21
C ILE A 93 12.69 22.16 29.88
N HIS A 94 11.52 22.66 29.54
CA HIS A 94 10.90 22.47 28.23
C HIS A 94 10.87 23.79 27.46
N VAL A 95 11.41 23.76 26.24
CA VAL A 95 11.39 24.91 25.32
C VAL A 95 11.05 24.46 23.92
N ILE A 96 10.51 25.38 23.12
CA ILE A 96 10.23 25.17 21.71
C ILE A 96 11.49 25.54 20.91
N LYS A 97 11.84 24.68 19.94
CA LYS A 97 12.98 24.91 19.03
C LYS A 97 12.80 26.19 18.19
N PRO A 98 13.89 26.83 17.75
CA PRO A 98 13.80 27.93 16.79
C PRO A 98 13.07 27.52 15.50
N ALA A 99 12.34 28.46 14.88
CA ALA A 99 11.55 28.20 13.67
C ALA A 99 12.38 27.63 12.51
N GLU A 100 13.62 28.12 12.32
CA GLU A 100 14.53 27.61 11.29
C GLU A 100 14.89 26.14 11.50
N GLN A 101 15.15 25.75 12.75
CA GLN A 101 15.44 24.36 13.10
C GLN A 101 14.21 23.48 12.87
N GLN A 102 13.02 23.94 13.27
CA GLN A 102 11.78 23.22 13.02
C GLN A 102 11.50 23.04 11.52
N ALA A 103 11.70 24.08 10.71
CA ALA A 103 11.49 24.03 9.28
C ALA A 103 12.45 23.04 8.59
N ALA A 104 13.73 23.03 8.98
CA ALA A 104 14.70 22.07 8.47
C ALA A 104 14.31 20.63 8.82
N GLU A 105 13.95 20.37 10.09
CA GLU A 105 13.55 19.04 10.54
C GLU A 105 12.25 18.56 9.88
N LEU A 106 11.24 19.42 9.73
CA LEU A 106 10.00 19.11 9.01
C LEU A 106 10.26 18.83 7.53
N SER A 107 11.15 19.60 6.90
CA SER A 107 11.55 19.35 5.51
C SER A 107 12.17 17.97 5.33
N ASP A 108 13.06 17.56 6.24
CA ASP A 108 13.64 16.20 6.23
C ASP A 108 12.56 15.13 6.39
N ILE A 109 11.61 15.34 7.32
CA ILE A 109 10.49 14.43 7.56
C ILE A 109 9.64 14.29 6.29
N PHE A 110 9.25 15.40 5.66
CA PHE A 110 8.42 15.39 4.46
C PHE A 110 9.14 14.75 3.27
N ALA A 111 10.45 14.97 3.13
CA ALA A 111 11.25 14.29 2.11
C ALA A 111 11.26 12.77 2.32
N GLY A 112 11.47 12.32 3.56
CA GLY A 112 11.40 10.90 3.92
C GLY A 112 10.02 10.29 3.64
N MET A 113 8.94 11.00 4.00
CA MET A 113 7.57 10.57 3.73
C MET A 113 7.28 10.48 2.23
N LYS A 114 7.76 11.44 1.43
CA LYS A 114 7.59 11.39 -0.02
C LYS A 114 8.30 10.20 -0.63
N ALA A 115 9.53 9.93 -0.20
CA ALA A 115 10.30 8.78 -0.66
C ALA A 115 9.57 7.47 -0.31
N GLN A 116 9.07 7.34 0.92
CA GLN A 116 8.31 6.17 1.34
C GLN A 116 7.01 6.03 0.54
N TYR A 117 6.25 7.10 0.36
CA TYR A 117 5.00 7.07 -0.38
C TYR A 117 5.20 6.64 -1.85
N LEU A 118 6.25 7.15 -2.51
CA LEU A 118 6.58 6.74 -3.87
C LEU A 118 6.97 5.25 -3.94
N LYS A 119 7.74 4.78 -2.96
CA LYS A 119 8.10 3.36 -2.85
C LYS A 119 6.85 2.47 -2.67
N ASP A 120 5.94 2.87 -1.78
CA ASP A 120 4.70 2.11 -1.54
C ASP A 120 3.82 2.04 -2.80
N LEU A 121 3.78 3.14 -3.58
CA LEU A 121 3.05 3.17 -4.86
C LEU A 121 3.68 2.26 -5.90
N GLU A 122 5.01 2.23 -6.00
CA GLU A 122 5.73 1.34 -6.91
C GLU A 122 5.48 -0.12 -6.55
N GLU A 123 5.61 -0.49 -5.26
CA GLU A 123 5.32 -1.83 -4.78
C GLU A 123 3.86 -2.25 -5.07
N ALA A 124 2.90 -1.36 -4.81
CA ALA A 124 1.50 -1.60 -5.13
C ALA A 124 1.25 -1.75 -6.63
N GLN A 125 1.96 -0.99 -7.47
CA GLN A 125 1.87 -1.10 -8.93
C GLN A 125 2.41 -2.44 -9.43
N VAL A 126 3.54 -2.91 -8.90
CA VAL A 126 4.08 -4.23 -9.25
C VAL A 126 3.11 -5.35 -8.87
N GLN A 127 2.54 -5.31 -7.66
CA GLN A 127 1.56 -6.29 -7.23
C GLN A 127 0.30 -6.30 -8.10
N GLU A 128 -0.17 -5.12 -8.53
CA GLU A 128 -1.32 -5.03 -9.43
C GLU A 128 -1.00 -5.58 -10.83
N ILE A 129 0.21 -5.36 -11.36
CA ILE A 129 0.64 -5.94 -12.63
C ILE A 129 0.62 -7.47 -12.56
N GLU A 130 1.23 -8.07 -11.53
CA GLU A 130 1.24 -9.52 -11.34
C GLU A 130 -0.19 -10.09 -11.26
N ARG A 131 -1.07 -9.43 -10.49
CA ARG A 131 -2.48 -9.81 -10.40
C ARG A 131 -3.19 -9.79 -11.75
N GLN A 132 -2.91 -8.79 -12.59
CA GLN A 132 -3.50 -8.68 -13.94
C GLN A 132 -2.94 -9.74 -14.89
N VAL A 133 -1.64 -10.07 -14.78
CA VAL A 133 -1.02 -11.17 -15.53
C VAL A 133 -1.70 -12.49 -15.18
N ASP A 134 -1.86 -12.80 -13.89
CA ASP A 134 -2.53 -14.01 -13.43
C ASP A 134 -3.96 -14.13 -13.95
N LEU A 135 -4.72 -13.02 -13.90
CA LEU A 135 -6.08 -12.97 -14.43
C LEU A 135 -6.11 -13.21 -15.95
N ALA A 136 -5.19 -12.60 -16.69
CA ALA A 136 -5.10 -12.78 -18.14
C ALA A 136 -4.73 -14.22 -18.51
N LEU A 137 -3.77 -14.83 -17.81
CA LEU A 137 -3.38 -16.23 -17.99
C LEU A 137 -4.53 -17.19 -17.67
N ALA A 138 -5.25 -16.96 -16.56
CA ALA A 138 -6.41 -17.77 -16.20
C ALA A 138 -7.55 -17.64 -17.23
N ALA A 139 -7.78 -16.44 -17.77
CA ALA A 139 -8.77 -16.23 -18.82
C ALA A 139 -8.37 -16.93 -20.13
N ALA A 140 -7.08 -16.85 -20.51
CA ALA A 140 -6.57 -17.55 -21.69
C ALA A 140 -6.70 -19.07 -21.56
N ALA A 141 -6.31 -19.64 -20.42
CA ALA A 141 -6.43 -21.07 -20.15
C ALA A 141 -7.87 -21.58 -20.28
N ARG A 142 -8.84 -20.84 -19.70
CA ARG A 142 -10.27 -21.17 -19.85
C ARG A 142 -10.74 -21.10 -21.30
N ALA A 143 -10.27 -20.10 -22.06
CA ALA A 143 -10.63 -19.95 -23.46
C ALA A 143 -10.07 -21.09 -24.32
N ASP A 144 -8.85 -21.54 -24.04
CA ASP A 144 -8.23 -22.66 -24.76
C ASP A 144 -8.91 -24.00 -24.44
N GLU A 145 -9.26 -24.25 -23.18
CA GLU A 145 -10.04 -25.43 -22.78
C GLU A 145 -11.40 -25.45 -23.48
N ALA A 146 -12.11 -24.32 -23.51
CA ALA A 146 -13.39 -24.20 -24.21
C ALA A 146 -13.27 -24.47 -25.72
N LYS A 147 -12.21 -23.95 -26.37
CA LYS A 147 -11.94 -24.23 -27.79
C LYS A 147 -11.65 -25.71 -28.04
N MET A 148 -10.87 -26.35 -27.16
CA MET A 148 -10.57 -27.77 -27.28
C MET A 148 -11.83 -28.64 -27.15
N LEU A 149 -12.69 -28.34 -26.17
CA LEU A 149 -13.97 -29.03 -25.98
C LEU A 149 -14.89 -28.85 -27.21
N ALA A 150 -15.05 -27.62 -27.69
CA ALA A 150 -15.85 -27.34 -28.88
C ALA A 150 -15.31 -28.05 -30.13
N ALA A 151 -13.99 -28.14 -30.29
CA ALA A 151 -13.37 -28.87 -31.39
C ALA A 151 -13.61 -30.39 -31.30
N GLN A 152 -13.56 -30.97 -30.09
CA GLN A 152 -13.87 -32.38 -29.88
C GLN A 152 -15.34 -32.70 -30.18
N GLU A 153 -16.27 -31.87 -29.70
CA GLU A 153 -17.70 -32.04 -29.99
C GLU A 153 -17.98 -31.94 -31.49
N ALA A 154 -17.41 -30.94 -32.16
CA ALA A 154 -17.56 -30.79 -33.61
C ALA A 154 -17.02 -31.99 -34.39
N LEU A 155 -15.89 -32.57 -33.97
CA LEU A 155 -15.35 -33.79 -34.57
C LEU A 155 -16.27 -35.00 -34.32
N ALA A 156 -16.78 -35.15 -33.09
CA ALA A 156 -17.70 -36.23 -32.75
C ALA A 156 -19.00 -36.17 -33.57
N ASP A 157 -19.56 -34.98 -33.76
CA ASP A 157 -20.75 -34.78 -34.58
C ASP A 157 -20.50 -35.07 -36.06
N LYS A 158 -19.33 -34.69 -36.57
CA LYS A 158 -18.92 -35.05 -37.93
C LYS A 158 -18.84 -36.57 -38.11
N VAL A 159 -18.19 -37.28 -37.18
CA VAL A 159 -18.09 -38.75 -37.23
C VAL A 159 -19.48 -39.40 -37.11
N ARG A 160 -20.36 -38.91 -36.24
CA ARG A 160 -21.75 -39.40 -36.14
C ARG A 160 -22.50 -39.25 -37.48
N ALA A 161 -22.38 -38.09 -38.13
CA ALA A 161 -23.00 -37.85 -39.43
C ALA A 161 -22.46 -38.80 -40.51
N GLU A 162 -21.14 -39.00 -40.58
CA GLU A 162 -20.52 -39.93 -41.53
C GLU A 162 -20.96 -41.39 -41.30
N MET A 163 -21.10 -41.81 -40.03
CA MET A 163 -21.59 -43.15 -39.68
C MET A 163 -23.07 -43.34 -40.01
N GLN A 164 -23.91 -42.30 -39.84
CA GLN A 164 -25.31 -42.34 -40.27
C GLN A 164 -25.43 -42.52 -41.79
N VAL A 165 -24.68 -41.74 -42.58
CA VAL A 165 -24.64 -41.89 -44.04
C VAL A 165 -24.15 -43.29 -44.44
N SER A 166 -23.13 -43.80 -43.76
CA SER A 166 -22.61 -45.15 -44.02
C SER A 166 -23.64 -46.23 -43.70
N ARG A 167 -24.39 -46.09 -42.60
CA ARG A 167 -25.47 -46.99 -42.22
C ARG A 167 -26.61 -46.97 -43.24
N GLU A 168 -27.00 -45.80 -43.73
CA GLU A 168 -28.03 -45.66 -44.76
C GLU A 168 -27.60 -46.31 -46.08
N LYS A 169 -26.35 -46.09 -46.51
CA LYS A 169 -25.79 -46.77 -47.68
C LYS A 169 -25.77 -48.29 -47.51
N LEU A 170 -25.35 -48.79 -46.34
CA LEU A 170 -25.36 -50.22 -46.04
C LEU A 170 -26.77 -50.81 -46.08
N ARG A 171 -27.75 -50.12 -45.48
CA ARG A 171 -29.16 -50.52 -45.52
C ARG A 171 -29.67 -50.61 -46.96
N ALA A 172 -29.41 -49.60 -47.78
CA ALA A 172 -29.82 -49.60 -49.19
C ALA A 172 -29.20 -50.77 -49.98
N GLN A 173 -27.91 -51.06 -49.76
CA GLN A 173 -27.24 -52.21 -50.39
C GLN A 173 -27.82 -53.56 -49.95
N LEU A 174 -28.16 -53.71 -48.66
CA LEU A 174 -28.74 -54.95 -48.15
C LEU A 174 -30.16 -55.18 -48.66
N ILE A 175 -30.95 -54.13 -48.85
CA ILE A 175 -32.26 -54.19 -49.51
C ILE A 175 -32.09 -54.60 -50.98
N GLN A 176 -31.14 -53.98 -51.70
CA GLN A 176 -30.86 -54.32 -53.10
C GLN A 176 -30.42 -55.78 -53.28
N LYS A 177 -29.67 -56.34 -52.30
CA LYS A 177 -29.25 -57.74 -52.28
C LYS A 177 -30.34 -58.71 -51.80
N GLY A 178 -31.55 -58.23 -51.52
CA GLY A 178 -32.69 -59.05 -51.06
C GLY A 178 -32.52 -59.63 -49.66
N LYS A 179 -31.60 -59.10 -48.85
CA LYS A 179 -31.39 -59.54 -47.46
C LYS A 179 -32.23 -58.77 -46.44
N LEU A 180 -32.73 -57.60 -46.82
CA LEU A 180 -33.66 -56.79 -46.03
C LEU A 180 -34.85 -56.37 -46.90
N ASN A 181 -36.05 -56.27 -46.32
CA ASN A 181 -37.24 -55.72 -46.96
C ASN A 181 -37.20 -54.17 -46.96
N GLN A 182 -38.13 -53.48 -47.62
CA GLN A 182 -38.15 -52.01 -47.68
C GLN A 182 -38.30 -51.33 -46.30
N ASN A 183 -38.85 -52.05 -45.32
CA ASN A 183 -38.96 -51.58 -43.94
C ASN A 183 -37.64 -51.72 -43.16
N GLY A 184 -36.65 -52.45 -43.71
CA GLY A 184 -35.34 -52.68 -43.09
C GLY A 184 -35.31 -53.88 -42.15
N GLU A 185 -36.29 -54.78 -42.23
CA GLU A 185 -36.34 -56.05 -41.52
C GLU A 185 -35.77 -57.17 -42.40
N ALA A 186 -35.35 -58.29 -41.82
CA ALA A 186 -34.89 -59.44 -42.58
C ALA A 186 -35.96 -59.89 -43.59
N ALA A 187 -35.56 -60.02 -44.86
CA ALA A 187 -36.43 -60.47 -45.95
C ALA A 187 -36.56 -62.00 -45.97
#